data_AF-A0A139ZL25-F1
#
_entry.id   AF-A0A139ZL25-F1
#
_cell.length_a   1.000
_cell.length_b   1.000
_cell.length_c   1.000
_cell.angle_alpha   90.00
_cell.angle_beta   90.00
_cell.angle_gamma   90.00
#
_symmetry.space_group_name_H-M   'P 1'
#
loop_
_entity.id
_entity.type
_entity.pdbx_description
1 polymer ?
#
loop_
_entity_poly.entity_id
_entity_poly.type
_entity_poly.pdbx_seq_one_letter_code
_entity_poly.pdbx_strand_id
1 'polypeptide(L)'
;FTWLVDPQKPLAGDVLNCLANTKRGWKRRYLKKPVLCYRRHQKNISYQLHKRIQSLVYVMDYIVKEFDESVYFPHIKWKELEENQRQSLKYFSIGKTFWRMAR
;
A
#
# COMPACT_ATOMS: atom_id res chain seq x y z
N PHE A 1 -12.58 -17.15 -2.55
CA PHE A 1 -11.65 -16.04 -2.26
C PHE A 1 -11.44 -15.97 -0.75
N THR A 2 -10.20 -15.83 -0.29
CA THR A 2 -9.90 -15.66 1.14
C THR A 2 -9.68 -14.18 1.41
N TRP A 3 -10.59 -13.56 2.15
CA TRP A 3 -10.49 -12.17 2.58
C TRP A 3 -9.35 -12.03 3.58
N LEU A 4 -8.52 -11.01 3.40
CA LEU A 4 -7.56 -10.59 4.43
C LEU A 4 -8.32 -9.86 5.51
N VAL A 5 -8.29 -10.41 6.73
CA VAL A 5 -8.89 -9.83 7.92
C VAL A 5 -7.82 -9.83 8.99
N ASP A 6 -7.52 -8.65 9.53
CA ASP A 6 -6.63 -8.48 10.67
C ASP A 6 -7.45 -7.86 11.83
N PRO A 7 -7.92 -8.68 12.78
CA PRO A 7 -8.70 -8.19 13.91
C PRO A 7 -7.89 -7.27 14.83
N GLN A 8 -6.56 -7.39 14.86
CA GLN A 8 -5.68 -6.57 15.70
C GLN A 8 -5.44 -5.19 15.08
N LYS A 9 -5.48 -5.09 13.75
CA LYS A 9 -5.39 -3.85 12.98
C LYS A 9 -6.55 -3.73 12.00
N PRO A 10 -7.78 -3.38 12.47
CA PRO A 10 -8.97 -3.30 11.64
C PRO A 10 -9.00 -2.01 10.79
N LEU A 11 -7.92 -1.77 10.04
CA LEU A 11 -7.68 -0.60 9.21
C LEU A 11 -7.37 -1.03 7.78
N ALA A 12 -7.69 -0.17 6.80
CA ALA A 12 -7.37 -0.37 5.38
C ALA A 12 -7.84 -1.70 4.75
N GLY A 13 -8.83 -2.38 5.33
CA GLY A 13 -9.26 -3.71 4.85
C GLY A 13 -9.71 -3.71 3.39
N ASP A 14 -10.35 -2.63 2.93
CA ASP A 14 -10.74 -2.42 1.54
C ASP A 14 -9.52 -2.34 0.60
N VAL A 15 -8.53 -1.52 0.94
CA VAL A 15 -7.29 -1.34 0.17
C VAL A 15 -6.48 -2.62 0.15
N LEU A 16 -6.29 -3.27 1.29
CA LEU A 16 -5.51 -4.51 1.39
C LEU A 16 -6.13 -5.63 0.56
N ASN A 17 -7.46 -5.78 0.61
CA ASN A 17 -8.12 -6.79 -0.20
C ASN A 17 -8.10 -6.44 -1.70
N CYS A 18 -8.19 -5.16 -2.07
CA CYS A 18 -7.97 -4.73 -3.46
C CYS A 18 -6.56 -5.11 -3.95
N LEU A 19 -5.52 -4.85 -3.15
CA LEU A 19 -4.13 -5.17 -3.47
C LEU A 19 -3.92 -6.69 -3.57
N ALA A 20 -4.35 -7.44 -2.56
CA ALA A 20 -4.22 -8.89 -2.50
C ALA A 20 -4.91 -9.57 -3.69
N ASN A 21 -6.13 -9.14 -4.02
CA ASN A 21 -6.85 -9.72 -5.14
C ASN A 21 -6.30 -9.26 -6.51
N THR A 22 -5.74 -8.05 -6.61
CA THR A 22 -4.98 -7.63 -7.79
C THR A 22 -3.77 -8.54 -8.01
N LYS A 23 -3.01 -8.84 -6.95
CA LYS A 23 -1.88 -9.80 -6.98
C LYS A 23 -2.33 -11.21 -7.40
N ARG A 24 -3.55 -11.61 -7.02
CA ARG A 24 -4.19 -12.88 -7.43
C ARG A 24 -4.76 -12.86 -8.86
N GLY A 25 -4.54 -11.80 -9.64
CA GLY A 25 -4.94 -11.73 -11.04
C GLY A 25 -6.34 -11.16 -11.29
N TRP A 26 -6.92 -10.41 -10.34
CA TRP A 26 -8.15 -9.67 -10.62
C TRP A 26 -7.93 -8.68 -11.77
N LYS A 27 -8.72 -8.85 -12.83
CA LYS A 27 -8.78 -7.90 -13.95
C LYS A 27 -9.55 -6.67 -13.49
N ARG A 28 -9.03 -5.50 -13.82
CA ARG A 28 -9.60 -4.19 -13.47
C ARG A 28 -9.78 -3.35 -14.72
N ARG A 29 -10.86 -2.60 -14.79
CA ARG A 29 -11.14 -1.63 -15.85
C ARG A 29 -11.58 -0.32 -15.23
N TYR A 30 -10.97 0.78 -15.64
CA TYR A 30 -11.41 2.10 -15.24
C TYR A 30 -12.72 2.46 -15.96
N LEU A 31 -13.69 2.98 -15.21
CA LEU A 31 -14.95 3.46 -15.74
C LEU A 31 -14.98 4.98 -15.68
N LYS A 32 -15.04 5.63 -16.85
CA LYS A 32 -15.11 7.09 -16.98
C LYS A 32 -16.53 7.62 -16.75
N LYS A 33 -17.20 7.17 -15.68
CA LYS A 33 -18.53 7.61 -15.29
C LYS A 33 -18.68 7.54 -13.75
N PRO A 34 -19.49 8.40 -13.12
CA PRO A 34 -19.71 8.33 -11.69
C PRO A 34 -20.50 7.06 -11.35
N VAL A 35 -19.85 6.12 -10.67
CA VAL A 35 -20.45 4.84 -10.23
C VAL A 35 -20.54 4.69 -8.71
N LEU A 36 -19.95 5.63 -7.97
CA LEU A 36 -19.86 5.57 -6.51
C LEU A 36 -20.58 6.76 -5.88
N CYS A 37 -21.59 6.47 -5.07
CA CYS A 37 -22.22 7.44 -4.17
C CYS A 37 -21.75 7.13 -2.74
N TYR A 38 -20.75 7.88 -2.27
CA TYR A 38 -20.21 7.69 -0.92
C TYR A 38 -20.85 8.66 0.08
N ARG A 39 -21.41 8.13 1.17
CA ARG A 39 -21.94 8.94 2.27
C ARG A 39 -20.79 9.50 3.11
N ARG A 40 -20.69 10.82 3.19
CA ARG A 40 -19.75 11.49 4.10
C ARG A 40 -20.32 11.54 5.50
N HIS A 41 -19.83 10.67 6.38
CA HIS A 41 -20.12 10.74 7.81
C HIS A 41 -19.22 11.77 8.48
N GLN A 42 -19.76 12.60 9.37
CA GLN A 42 -18.99 13.62 10.10
C GLN A 42 -17.98 13.03 11.11
N LYS A 43 -18.13 11.75 11.49
CA LYS A 43 -17.27 11.04 12.44
C LYS A 43 -16.65 9.80 11.80
N ASN A 44 -15.80 9.98 10.79
CA ASN A 44 -15.06 8.88 10.14
C ASN A 44 -13.56 8.92 10.47
N ILE A 45 -12.85 7.85 10.08
CA ILE A 45 -11.40 7.73 10.28
C ILE A 45 -10.61 8.85 9.57
N SER A 46 -11.12 9.41 8.47
CA SER A 46 -10.46 10.47 7.71
C SER A 46 -10.31 11.78 8.51
N TYR A 47 -11.04 11.94 9.60
CA TYR A 47 -10.87 13.05 10.55
C TYR A 47 -9.94 12.72 11.73
N GLN A 48 -9.57 11.44 11.92
CA GLN A 48 -8.70 10.99 13.00
C GLN A 48 -7.27 10.81 12.49
N LEU A 49 -6.46 11.87 12.54
CA LEU A 49 -5.10 11.91 11.96
C LEU A 49 -4.23 10.71 12.38
N HIS A 50 -4.22 10.37 13.68
CA HIS A 50 -3.43 9.24 14.20
C HIS A 50 -3.83 7.91 13.52
N LYS A 51 -5.13 7.62 13.38
CA LYS A 51 -5.60 6.39 12.73
C LYS A 51 -5.31 6.38 11.23
N ARG A 52 -5.30 7.55 10.57
CA ARG A 52 -4.92 7.66 9.17
C ARG A 52 -3.45 7.32 8.97
N ILE A 53 -2.58 7.86 9.82
CA ILE A 53 -1.14 7.54 9.77
C ILE A 53 -0.94 6.05 9.98
N GLN A 54 -1.57 5.45 11.00
CA GLN A 54 -1.52 4.01 11.24
C GLN A 54 -2.02 3.19 10.02
N SER A 55 -3.15 3.59 9.43
CA SER A 55 -3.71 2.95 8.25
C SER A 55 -2.76 3.03 7.05
N LEU A 56 -2.09 4.15 6.85
CA LEU A 56 -1.12 4.33 5.75
C LEU A 56 0.11 3.45 5.97
N VAL A 57 0.70 3.50 7.17
CA VAL A 57 1.85 2.65 7.53
C VAL A 57 1.52 1.18 7.31
N TYR A 58 0.34 0.74 7.76
CA TYR A 58 -0.10 -0.65 7.60
C TYR A 58 -0.20 -1.08 6.12
N VAL A 59 -0.71 -0.21 5.24
CA VAL A 59 -0.75 -0.47 3.79
C VAL A 59 0.66 -0.51 3.20
N MET A 60 1.55 0.40 3.61
CA MET A 60 2.93 0.44 3.11
C MET A 60 3.72 -0.80 3.53
N ASP A 61 3.59 -1.23 4.79
CA ASP A 61 4.19 -2.46 5.30
C ASP A 61 3.73 -3.67 4.49
N TYR A 62 2.42 -3.75 4.21
CA TYR A 62 1.86 -4.81 3.37
C TYR A 62 2.46 -4.79 1.96
N ILE A 63 2.57 -3.61 1.33
CA ILE A 63 3.16 -3.49 -0.01
C ILE A 63 4.63 -3.97 -0.02
N VAL A 64 5.43 -3.49 0.93
CA VAL A 64 6.87 -3.81 1.02
C VAL A 64 7.11 -5.30 1.26
N LYS A 65 6.21 -5.95 2.01
CA LYS A 65 6.24 -7.38 2.33
C LYS A 65 5.77 -8.25 1.16
N GLU A 66 4.70 -7.86 0.49
CA GLU A 66 3.97 -8.73 -0.43
C GLU A 66 4.28 -8.49 -1.91
N PHE A 67 4.89 -7.36 -2.27
CA PHE A 67 5.19 -7.02 -3.66
C PHE A 67 6.69 -6.90 -3.87
N ASP A 68 7.14 -7.34 -5.05
CA ASP A 68 8.52 -7.13 -5.51
C ASP A 68 8.79 -5.63 -5.65
N GLU A 69 9.98 -5.20 -5.23
CA GLU A 69 10.37 -3.79 -5.21
C GLU A 69 10.44 -3.13 -6.59
N SER A 70 10.55 -3.91 -7.66
CA SER A 70 10.40 -3.37 -9.02
C SER A 70 9.01 -2.78 -9.28
N VAL A 71 7.98 -3.19 -8.53
CA VAL A 71 6.61 -2.66 -8.66
C VAL A 71 6.52 -1.21 -8.20
N TYR A 72 7.18 -0.84 -7.10
CA TYR A 72 7.10 0.50 -6.51
C TYR A 72 8.35 1.35 -6.71
N PHE A 73 9.48 0.76 -7.10
CA PHE A 73 10.68 1.46 -7.55
C PHE A 73 11.16 0.90 -8.90
N PRO A 74 10.40 1.13 -9.99
CA PRO A 74 10.70 0.53 -11.31
C PRO A 74 11.95 1.09 -11.99
N HIS A 75 12.47 2.22 -11.51
CA HIS A 75 13.66 2.87 -12.06
C HIS A 75 14.98 2.27 -11.55
N ILE A 76 14.92 1.43 -10.51
CA ILE A 76 16.11 0.75 -9.96
C ILE A 76 16.25 -0.60 -10.65
N LYS A 77 17.47 -0.91 -11.08
CA LYS A 77 17.79 -2.17 -11.74
C LYS A 77 18.03 -3.30 -10.73
N TRP A 78 16.96 -3.73 -10.05
CA TRP A 78 17.03 -4.68 -8.94
C TRP A 78 17.71 -6.02 -9.25
N LYS A 79 17.59 -6.50 -10.49
CA LYS A 79 18.18 -7.78 -10.93
C LYS A 79 19.69 -7.73 -11.11
N GLU A 80 20.29 -6.54 -11.19
CA GLU A 80 21.74 -6.36 -11.35
C GLU A 80 22.46 -6.25 -9.98
N LEU A 81 21.73 -6.33 -8.87
CA LEU A 81 22.26 -6.13 -7.52
C LEU A 81 22.40 -7.46 -6.78
N GLU A 82 23.49 -7.58 -6.02
CA GLU A 82 23.65 -8.65 -5.02
C GLU A 82 22.59 -8.52 -3.92
N GLU A 83 22.17 -9.63 -3.31
CA GLU A 83 21.04 -9.65 -2.36
C GLU A 83 21.22 -8.65 -1.19
N ASN A 84 22.41 -8.59 -0.60
CA ASN A 84 22.71 -7.64 0.48
C ASN A 84 22.62 -6.17 0.02
N GLN A 85 23.07 -5.89 -1.20
CA GLN A 85 22.99 -4.54 -1.79
C GLN A 85 21.52 -4.19 -2.11
N ARG A 86 20.78 -5.15 -2.67
CA ARG A 86 19.35 -5.05 -2.96
C ARG A 86 18.54 -4.73 -1.71
N GLN A 87 18.72 -5.48 -0.62
CA GLN A 87 18.04 -5.22 0.65
C GLN A 87 18.40 -3.84 1.24
N SER A 88 19.69 -3.50 1.26
CA SER A 88 20.15 -2.21 1.79
C SER A 88 19.57 -1.03 0.99
N LEU A 89 19.61 -1.12 -0.34
CA LEU A 89 19.05 -0.09 -1.23
C LEU A 89 17.52 -0.01 -1.13
N LYS A 90 16.84 -1.14 -0.97
CA LYS A 90 15.39 -1.20 -0.72
C LYS A 90 15.03 -0.40 0.52
N TYR A 91 15.63 -0.70 1.68
CA TYR A 91 15.32 0.01 2.92
C TYR A 91 15.72 1.49 2.87
N PHE A 92 16.87 1.80 2.27
CA PHE A 92 17.29 3.19 2.06
C PHE A 92 16.29 3.98 1.19
N SER A 93 15.83 3.38 0.08
CA SER A 93 14.92 4.03 -0.86
C SER A 93 13.52 4.23 -0.25
N ILE A 94 13.04 3.25 0.52
CA ILE A 94 11.82 3.36 1.32
C ILE A 94 11.97 4.54 2.30
N GLY A 95 13.01 4.54 3.13
CA GLY A 95 13.25 5.59 4.13
C GLY A 95 13.37 6.99 3.50
N LYS A 96 14.11 7.11 2.39
CA LYS A 96 14.22 8.35 1.62
C LYS A 96 12.88 8.84 1.10
N THR A 97 12.00 7.94 0.65
CA THR A 97 10.66 8.28 0.16
C THR A 97 9.79 8.79 1.31
N PHE A 98 9.78 8.10 2.44
CA PHE A 98 9.09 8.55 3.66
C PHE A 98 9.56 9.92 4.12
N TRP A 99 10.87 10.14 4.19
CA TRP A 99 11.44 11.42 4.58
C TRP A 99 10.99 12.57 3.67
N ARG A 100 10.94 12.34 2.35
CA ARG A 100 10.46 13.34 1.38
C ARG A 100 8.97 13.67 1.56
N MET A 101 8.16 12.74 2.02
CA MET A 101 6.73 12.98 2.30
C MET A 101 6.50 13.74 3.61
N ALA A 102 7.46 13.70 4.53
CA ALA A 102 7.38 14.38 5.82
C ALA A 102 7.85 15.85 5.77
N ARG A 103 8.44 16.28 4.65
CA ARG A 103 8.77 17.67 4.34
C ARG A 103 7.65 18.32 3.54
#